data_AF-A0A0D3MDW9-F1
#
_entry.id   AF-A0A0D3MDW9-F1
#
_cell.length_a   1.000
_cell.length_b   1.000
_cell.length_c   1.000
_cell.angle_alpha   90.00
_cell.angle_beta   90.00
_cell.angle_gamma   90.00
#
_symmetry.space_group_name_H-M   'P 1'
#
loop_
_entity.id
_entity.type
_entity.pdbx_description
1 polymer ?
#
loop_
_entity_poly.entity_id
_entity_poly.type
_entity_poly.pdbx_seq_one_letter_code
_entity_poly.pdbx_strand_id
1 'polypeptide(L)' 'YPLDLFEEGSVTNMFTSIVGNVFGFKALRALRLEDLRIPPAYSKTFQGPPHGIQVERDKLNKYGRPLLGCTIKPKLGLS' A
#
# COMPACT_ATOMS: atom_id res chain seq x y z
N TYR A 1 -2.14 19.06 -1.11
CA TYR A 1 -2.97 18.92 -2.31
C TYR A 1 -4.44 18.98 -1.89
N PRO A 2 -5.27 19.82 -2.52
CA PRO A 2 -6.72 19.78 -2.35
C PRO A 2 -7.28 18.38 -2.60
N LEU A 3 -8.33 17.99 -1.86
CA LEU A 3 -8.92 16.65 -1.93
C LEU A 3 -9.52 16.38 -3.32
N ASP A 4 -10.12 17.40 -3.93
CA ASP A 4 -10.85 17.33 -5.20
C ASP A 4 -9.97 16.97 -6.41
N LEU A 5 -8.65 16.99 -6.24
CA LEU A 5 -7.70 16.51 -7.25
C LEU A 5 -7.59 14.99 -7.30
N PHE A 6 -8.13 14.30 -6.29
CA PHE A 6 -8.00 12.86 -6.13
C PHE A 6 -9.32 12.17 -6.35
N GLU A 7 -9.30 11.17 -7.22
CA GLU A 7 -10.41 10.25 -7.41
C GLU A 7 -10.58 9.36 -6.16
N GLU A 8 -11.81 9.29 -5.65
CA GLU A 8 -12.17 8.46 -4.50
C GLU A 8 -11.81 6.98 -4.74
N GLY A 9 -11.17 6.35 -3.77
CA GLY A 9 -10.82 4.93 -3.85
C GLY A 9 -9.72 4.58 -4.85
N SER A 10 -9.07 5.57 -5.48
CA SER A 10 -8.10 5.34 -6.57
C SER A 10 -6.66 5.64 -6.15
N VAL A 11 -5.95 4.60 -5.69
CA VAL A 11 -4.50 4.69 -5.40
C VAL A 11 -3.71 5.09 -6.65
N THR A 12 -4.13 4.60 -7.82
CA THR A 12 -3.52 4.93 -9.11
C THR A 12 -3.59 6.41 -9.40
N ASN A 13 -4.77 7.03 -9.29
CA ASN A 13 -4.94 8.45 -9.53
C ASN A 13 -4.06 9.30 -8.59
N MET A 14 -4.02 8.96 -7.30
CA MET A 14 -3.17 9.63 -6.33
C MET A 14 -1.69 9.58 -6.72
N PHE A 15 -1.17 8.42 -7.11
CA PHE A 15 0.23 8.31 -7.53
C PHE A 15 0.50 9.00 -8.86
N THR A 16 -0.38 8.89 -9.85
CA THR A 16 -0.18 9.61 -11.13
C THR A 16 -0.10 11.12 -10.93
N SER A 17 -0.89 11.66 -10.00
CA SER A 17 -0.90 13.08 -9.66
C SER A 17 0.34 13.54 -8.88
N ILE A 18 0.85 12.71 -7.97
CA ILE A 18 1.98 13.09 -7.08
C ILE A 18 3.34 12.76 -7.70
N VAL A 19 3.50 11.56 -8.28
CA VAL A 19 4.80 11.07 -8.75
C VAL A 19 4.94 11.03 -10.27
N GLY A 20 3.87 11.27 -11.04
CA GLY A 20 3.82 11.01 -12.48
C GLY A 20 4.95 11.62 -13.29
N ASN A 21 5.15 12.95 -13.21
CA ASN A 21 6.13 13.65 -14.03
C ASN A 21 7.29 14.29 -13.23
N VAL A 22 7.13 14.46 -11.92
CA VAL A 22 8.04 15.27 -11.10
C VAL A 22 9.41 14.61 -10.87
N PHE A 23 9.51 13.28 -10.95
CA PHE A 23 10.78 12.56 -10.82
C PHE A 23 11.66 12.63 -12.07
N GLY A 24 11.08 12.96 -13.23
CA GLY A 24 11.80 13.07 -14.51
C GLY A 24 12.30 14.49 -14.82
N PHE A 25 12.22 15.41 -13.86
CA PHE A 25 12.50 16.82 -14.10
C PHE A 25 13.99 17.06 -14.34
N LYS A 26 14.38 17.53 -15.53
CA LYS A 26 15.80 17.75 -15.90
C LYS A 26 16.54 18.72 -14.98
N ALA A 27 15.82 19.62 -14.31
CA ALA A 27 16.39 20.56 -13.36
C ALA A 27 16.71 19.94 -11.98
N LEU A 28 16.20 18.73 -11.70
CA LEU A 28 16.46 18.01 -10.46
C LEU A 28 17.43 16.86 -10.72
N ARG A 29 18.48 16.75 -9.91
CA ARG A 29 19.44 15.63 -10.00
C ARG A 29 18.88 14.33 -9.39
N ALA A 30 18.08 14.47 -8.33
CA ALA A 30 17.43 13.37 -7.64
C ALA A 30 16.21 13.91 -6.88
N LEU A 31 15.18 13.07 -6.73
CA LEU A 31 14.00 13.33 -5.91
C LEU A 31 13.63 12.03 -5.19
N ARG A 32 13.19 12.13 -3.94
CA ARG A 32 12.66 11.01 -3.16
C ARG A 32 11.41 11.46 -2.41
N LEU A 33 10.35 10.66 -2.52
CA LEU A 33 9.15 10.81 -1.71
C LEU A 33 9.35 10.04 -0.40
N GLU A 34 9.45 10.75 0.72
CA GLU A 34 9.73 10.13 2.04
C GLU A 34 8.46 9.70 2.77
N ASP A 35 7.42 10.54 2.75
CA ASP A 35 6.16 10.26 3.44
C ASP A 35 4.97 11.00 2.79
N LEU A 36 3.75 10.52 3.03
CA LEU A 36 2.50 11.09 2.57
C LEU A 36 1.51 11.19 3.73
N ARG A 37 1.04 12.40 4.04
CA ARG A 37 -0.09 12.59 4.95
C ARG A 37 -1.40 12.40 4.19
N ILE A 38 -2.06 11.27 4.42
CA ILE A 38 -3.38 10.97 3.84
C ILE A 38 -4.50 11.53 4.75
N PRO A 39 -5.40 12.40 4.25
CA PRO A 39 -6.48 12.94 5.06
C PRO A 39 -7.55 11.88 5.37
N PRO A 40 -8.21 11.93 6.55
CA PRO A 40 -9.23 10.95 6.92
C PRO A 40 -10.41 10.89 5.94
N ALA A 41 -10.76 12.00 5.29
CA ALA A 41 -11.82 12.04 4.28
C ALA A 41 -11.49 11.14 3.08
N TYR A 42 -10.25 11.20 2.58
CA TYR A 42 -9.79 10.34 1.49
C TYR A 42 -9.60 8.90 1.97
N SER A 43 -9.02 8.69 3.16
CA SER A 43 -8.81 7.34 3.68
C SER A 43 -10.10 6.53 3.82
N LYS A 44 -11.24 7.18 4.07
CA LYS A 44 -12.55 6.54 4.21
C LYS A 44 -13.15 6.05 2.88
N THR A 45 -12.65 6.50 1.74
CA THR A 45 -13.14 6.05 0.42
C THR A 45 -12.59 4.66 0.05
N PHE A 46 -11.66 4.11 0.84
CA PHE A 46 -11.05 2.81 0.60
C PHE A 46 -11.64 1.77 1.56
N GLN A 47 -11.80 0.54 1.06
CA GLN A 47 -12.24 -0.59 1.88
C GLN A 47 -11.21 -0.96 2.97
N GLY A 48 -9.91 -0.77 2.68
CA GLY A 48 -8.83 -1.25 3.54
C GLY A 48 -8.64 -2.78 3.46
N PRO A 49 -7.95 -3.38 4.42
CA PRO A 49 -7.71 -4.83 4.44
C PRO A 49 -9.02 -5.63 4.57
N PRO A 50 -9.28 -6.64 3.72
CA PRO A 50 -10.49 -7.46 3.82
C PRO A 50 -10.53 -8.29 5.11
N HIS A 51 -9.37 -8.73 5.61
CA HIS A 51 -9.21 -9.29 6.94
C HIS A 51 -8.09 -8.53 7.64
N GLY A 52 -8.41 -7.95 8.80
CA GLY A 52 -7.40 -7.36 9.67
C GLY A 52 -6.70 -8.43 10.51
N ILE A 53 -5.62 -8.02 11.19
CA ILE A 53 -4.81 -8.89 12.06
C ILE A 53 -5.67 -9.67 13.07
N GLN A 54 -6.69 -9.03 13.64
CA GLN A 54 -7.59 -9.66 14.60
C GLN A 54 -8.39 -10.81 13.95
N VAL A 55 -9.07 -10.54 12.83
CA VAL A 55 -9.86 -11.53 12.11
C VAL A 55 -9.02 -12.70 11.62
N GLU A 56 -7.79 -12.44 11.13
CA GLU A 56 -6.87 -13.52 10.73
C GLU A 56 -6.46 -14.39 11.92
N ARG A 57 -6.19 -13.81 13.08
CA ARG A 57 -5.84 -14.55 14.30
C ARG A 57 -7.00 -15.38 14.83
N ASP A 58 -8.22 -14.84 14.77
CA ASP A 58 -9.43 -15.53 15.19
C ASP A 58 -9.69 -16.74 14.29
N LYS A 59 -9.56 -16.57 12.96
CA LYS A 59 -9.72 -17.66 11.99
C LYS A 59 -8.71 -18.79 12.18
N LEU A 60 -7.48 -18.48 12.57
CA LEU A 60 -6.42 -19.47 12.78
C LEU A 60 -6.38 -20.00 14.23
N ASN A 61 -7.13 -19.39 15.14
CA ASN A 61 -7.11 -19.66 16.58
C ASN A 61 -5.67 -19.64 17.15
N LYS A 62 -4.88 -18.61 16.80
CA LYS A 62 -3.48 -18.43 17.25
C LYS A 62 -3.24 -17.03 17.82
N TYR A 63 -2.89 -16.99 19.11
CA TYR A 63 -2.70 -15.75 19.86
C TYR A 63 -1.33 -15.72 20.55
N GLY A 64 -0.88 -14.53 20.94
CA GLY A 64 0.32 -14.33 21.77
C GLY A 64 1.66 -14.65 21.11
N ARG A 65 1.67 -15.08 19.84
CA ARG A 65 2.89 -15.41 19.10
C ARG A 65 2.83 -14.99 17.62
N PRO A 66 4.00 -14.80 16.97
CA PRO A 66 4.09 -14.68 15.51
C PRO A 66 3.60 -15.94 14.79
N LEU A 67 3.13 -15.78 13.55
CA LEU A 67 2.79 -16.90 12.66
C LEU A 67 4.06 -17.40 11.96
N LEU A 68 4.16 -18.72 11.77
CA LEU A 68 5.26 -19.34 11.03
C LEU A 68 4.79 -19.68 9.61
N GLY A 69 5.59 -19.30 8.61
CA GLY A 69 5.36 -19.62 7.21
C GLY A 69 6.69 -19.94 6.51
N CYS A 70 6.63 -20.70 5.42
CA CYS A 70 7.80 -21.01 4.61
C CYS A 70 7.43 -20.92 3.11
N THR A 71 8.37 -20.44 2.30
CA THR A 71 8.25 -20.53 0.84
C THR A 71 8.94 -21.81 0.38
N ILE A 72 8.23 -22.65 -0.38
CA ILE A 72 8.79 -23.87 -0.95
C ILE A 72 9.96 -23.53 -1.90
N LYS A 73 11.01 -24.34 -1.88
CA LYS A 73 12.20 -24.22 -2.73
C LYS A 73 12.46 -25.54 -3.48
N PRO A 74 13.03 -25.49 -4.71
CA PRO A 74 13.44 -24.31 -5.48
C PRO A 74 12.25 -23.45 -5.94
N LYS A 75 12.52 -22.20 -6.33
CA LYS A 75 11.46 -21.26 -6.78
C LYS A 75 10.70 -21.79 -8.00
N LEU A 76 11.37 -22.56 -8.87
CA LEU A 76 10.84 -23.13 -10.11
C LEU A 76 11.36 -24.57 -10.27
N GLY A 77 10.65 -25.40 -11.04
CA GLY A 77 11.09 -26.75 -11.38
C GLY A 77 10.66 -27.85 -10.40
N LEU A 78 9.61 -27.62 -9.62
CA LEU A 78 8.90 -28.66 -8.88
C LEU A 78 7.79 -29.25 -9.78
N SER A 79 7.53 -30.55 -9.62
CA SER A 79 6.66 -31.36 -10.49
C SER A 79 5.17 -31.13 -10.30
#